data_AF-A0A7C1A298-F1
#
_entry.id   AF-A0A7C1A298-F1
#
_cell.length_a   1.000
_cell.length_b   1.000
_cell.length_c   1.000
_cell.angle_alpha   90.00
_cell.angle_beta   90.00
_cell.angle_gamma   90.00
#
_symmetry.space_group_name_H-M   'P 1'
#
loop_
_entity.id
_entity.type
_entity.pdbx_description
1 polymer ?
#
loop_
_entity_poly.entity_id
_entity_poly.type
_entity_poly.pdbx_seq_one_letter_code
_entity_poly.pdbx_strand_id
1 'polypeptide(L)'
;GDIPAPVRDAAIRKMVELYFPPNSVMVTGYGFDMLYAGPREGVLHAIFRQNMGATHFIVGRDHAGVGDHYGPFDAQTIFENEVPAGALKIQIFKADHTAYSKKLNKVMMMCEAPDHTKEDFVLLSGTKVREMLSKGIAPPKEFSRPEVAEILISYYQSIAK
;
A
#
# COMPACT_ATOMS: atom_id res chain seq x y z
N GLY A 1 14.14 -1.71 13.22
CA GLY A 1 14.33 -0.80 12.08
C GLY A 1 13.59 -1.34 10.88
N ASP A 2 13.87 -0.79 9.70
CA ASP A 2 13.27 -1.22 8.45
C ASP A 2 13.71 -2.62 8.03
N ILE A 3 12.84 -3.30 7.29
CA ILE A 3 13.17 -4.57 6.65
C ILE A 3 14.18 -4.30 5.53
N PRO A 4 15.33 -5.00 5.48
CA PRO A 4 16.33 -4.82 4.44
C PRO A 4 15.75 -4.95 3.04
N ALA A 5 16.27 -4.14 2.11
CA ALA A 5 15.81 -4.11 0.73
C ALA A 5 15.74 -5.51 0.06
N PRO A 6 16.71 -6.43 0.24
CA PRO A 6 16.64 -7.78 -0.34
C PRO A 6 15.46 -8.61 0.17
N VAL A 7 15.13 -8.52 1.46
CA VAL A 7 14.01 -9.26 2.07
C VAL A 7 12.68 -8.70 1.55
N ARG A 8 12.57 -7.36 1.50
CA ARG A 8 11.39 -6.67 0.97
C ARG A 8 11.19 -6.96 -0.52
N ASP A 9 12.25 -6.96 -1.32
CA ASP A 9 12.18 -7.31 -2.75
C ASP A 9 11.76 -8.77 -2.95
N ALA A 10 12.32 -9.71 -2.18
CA ALA A 10 11.91 -11.12 -2.21
C ALA A 10 10.42 -11.31 -1.87
N ALA A 11 9.93 -10.63 -0.83
CA ALA A 11 8.52 -10.67 -0.45
C ALA A 11 7.58 -10.17 -1.56
N ILE A 12 7.92 -9.03 -2.19
CA ILE A 12 7.13 -8.48 -3.31
C ILE A 12 7.18 -9.40 -4.52
N ARG A 13 8.37 -9.88 -4.91
CA ARG A 13 8.52 -10.77 -6.08
C ARG A 13 7.77 -12.09 -5.89
N LYS A 14 7.81 -12.67 -4.68
CA LYS A 14 7.05 -13.89 -4.35
C LYS A 14 5.55 -13.68 -4.48
N MET A 15 5.05 -12.53 -4.03
CA MET A 15 3.64 -12.16 -4.22
C MET A 15 3.29 -12.08 -5.72
N VAL A 16 4.12 -11.40 -6.52
CA VAL A 16 3.91 -11.25 -7.96
C VAL A 16 3.92 -12.59 -8.70
N GLU A 17 4.91 -13.42 -8.41
CA GLU A 17 5.09 -14.73 -9.05
C GLU A 17 3.88 -15.65 -8.89
N LEU A 18 3.27 -15.65 -7.69
CA LEU A 18 2.24 -16.64 -7.33
C LEU A 18 0.81 -16.12 -7.46
N TYR A 19 0.60 -14.80 -7.29
CA TYR A 19 -0.75 -14.24 -7.12
C TYR A 19 -1.18 -13.27 -8.22
N PHE A 20 -0.32 -12.99 -9.19
CA PHE A 20 -0.65 -12.14 -10.32
C PHE A 20 -0.66 -12.94 -11.62
N PRO A 21 -1.57 -12.64 -12.55
CA PRO A 21 -1.54 -13.25 -13.88
C PRO A 21 -0.19 -13.04 -14.58
N PRO A 22 0.21 -13.93 -15.49
CA PRO A 22 1.41 -13.74 -16.29
C PRO A 22 1.44 -12.36 -16.98
N ASN A 23 2.61 -11.73 -17.01
CA ASN A 23 2.84 -10.45 -17.70
C ASN A 23 1.96 -9.28 -17.22
N SER A 24 1.60 -9.24 -15.93
CA SER A 24 0.73 -8.18 -15.37
C SER A 24 1.42 -7.24 -14.37
N VAL A 25 2.65 -7.52 -13.94
CA VAL A 25 3.36 -6.70 -12.93
C VAL A 25 4.84 -6.54 -13.26
N MET A 26 5.36 -5.34 -13.02
CA MET A 26 6.78 -5.03 -12.97
C MET A 26 7.19 -4.60 -11.56
N VAL A 27 8.32 -5.10 -11.06
CA VAL A 27 8.89 -4.70 -9.76
C VAL A 27 10.12 -3.83 -10.01
N THR A 28 10.01 -2.53 -9.73
CA THR A 28 11.03 -1.50 -10.01
C THR A 28 11.24 -0.57 -8.82
N GLY A 29 12.22 0.34 -8.91
CA GLY A 29 12.50 1.36 -7.90
C GLY A 29 13.09 2.63 -8.52
N TYR A 30 13.08 3.72 -7.77
CA TYR A 30 13.71 4.99 -8.13
C TYR A 30 14.39 5.60 -6.90
N GLY A 31 15.39 6.46 -7.12
CA GLY A 31 16.10 7.17 -6.05
C GLY A 31 15.58 8.60 -5.93
N PHE A 32 15.09 8.96 -4.74
CA PHE A 32 14.66 10.30 -4.37
C PHE A 32 14.55 10.40 -2.85
N ASP A 33 14.92 11.54 -2.28
CA ASP A 33 14.70 11.80 -0.86
C ASP A 33 13.24 12.24 -0.66
N MET A 34 12.49 11.50 0.14
CA MET A 34 11.07 11.78 0.40
C MET A 34 10.90 13.12 1.11
N LEU A 35 9.99 13.95 0.60
CA LEU A 35 9.79 15.32 1.10
C LEU A 35 8.84 15.38 2.30
N TYR A 36 7.97 14.37 2.45
CA TYR A 36 6.86 14.36 3.40
C TYR A 36 5.91 15.56 3.21
N ALA A 37 5.72 15.99 1.96
CA ALA A 37 4.96 17.20 1.63
C ALA A 37 3.49 16.92 1.24
N GLY A 38 2.97 15.75 1.63
CA GLY A 38 1.57 15.38 1.53
C GLY A 38 0.99 15.61 0.13
N PRO A 39 -0.07 16.42 -0.01
CA PRO A 39 -0.73 16.66 -1.30
C PRO A 39 0.21 17.13 -2.42
N ARG A 40 1.17 18.00 -2.11
CA ARG A 40 2.08 18.54 -3.13
C ARG A 40 3.06 17.49 -3.64
N GLU A 41 3.52 16.61 -2.75
CA GLU A 41 4.32 15.45 -3.16
C GLU A 41 3.47 14.41 -3.91
N GLY A 42 2.18 14.28 -3.58
CA GLY A 42 1.20 13.53 -4.38
C GLY A 42 1.16 13.95 -5.86
N VAL A 43 1.24 15.25 -6.14
CA VAL A 43 1.33 15.79 -7.51
C VAL A 43 2.67 15.47 -8.17
N LEU A 44 3.80 15.65 -7.46
CA LEU A 44 5.14 15.25 -7.96
C LEU A 44 5.18 13.76 -8.31
N HIS A 45 4.59 12.94 -7.44
CA HIS A 45 4.38 11.52 -7.58
C HIS A 45 3.60 11.15 -8.84
N ALA A 46 2.58 11.92 -9.22
CA ALA A 46 1.85 11.71 -10.47
C ALA A 46 2.70 12.10 -11.70
N ILE A 47 3.44 13.21 -11.62
CA ILE A 47 4.28 13.73 -12.73
C ILE A 47 5.30 12.67 -13.18
N PHE A 48 6.13 12.15 -12.27
CA PHE A 48 7.15 11.20 -12.71
C PHE A 48 6.58 9.83 -13.07
N ARG A 49 5.41 9.44 -12.54
CA ARG A 49 4.72 8.22 -12.95
C ARG A 49 4.14 8.35 -14.36
N GLN A 50 3.68 9.53 -14.75
CA GLN A 50 3.31 9.80 -16.13
C GLN A 50 4.54 9.68 -17.04
N ASN A 51 5.68 10.27 -16.64
CA ASN A 51 6.91 10.22 -17.43
C ASN A 51 7.47 8.80 -17.61
N MET A 52 7.30 7.92 -16.61
CA MET A 52 7.68 6.50 -16.75
C MET A 52 6.67 5.66 -17.55
N GLY A 53 5.57 6.26 -18.01
CA GLY A 53 4.58 5.63 -18.90
C GLY A 53 3.32 5.08 -18.22
N ALA A 54 3.10 5.34 -16.92
CA ALA A 54 1.85 4.93 -16.27
C ALA A 54 0.67 5.80 -16.72
N THR A 55 -0.48 5.17 -16.98
CA THR A 55 -1.73 5.87 -17.32
C THR A 55 -2.60 6.16 -16.10
N HIS A 56 -2.40 5.41 -15.02
CA HIS A 56 -3.10 5.57 -13.76
C HIS A 56 -2.12 5.54 -12.59
N PHE A 57 -2.44 6.27 -11.53
CA PHE A 57 -1.67 6.30 -10.29
C PHE A 57 -2.58 6.18 -9.07
N ILE A 58 -2.28 5.19 -8.21
CA ILE A 58 -3.00 4.94 -6.96
C ILE A 58 -2.57 5.97 -5.90
N VAL A 59 -3.53 6.74 -5.40
CA VAL A 59 -3.35 7.67 -4.28
C VAL A 59 -4.31 7.27 -3.17
N GLY A 60 -3.77 6.84 -2.03
CA GLY A 60 -4.54 6.39 -0.87
C GLY A 60 -4.78 7.48 0.17
N ARG A 61 -5.21 7.06 1.35
CA ARG A 61 -5.32 7.90 2.54
C ARG A 61 -3.94 8.38 3.01
N ASP A 62 -3.83 9.66 3.38
CA ASP A 62 -2.63 10.29 3.96
C ASP A 62 -1.36 10.12 3.09
N HIS A 63 -1.56 10.19 1.77
CA HIS A 63 -0.50 9.90 0.81
C HIS A 63 0.64 10.91 0.92
N ALA A 64 1.85 10.41 1.19
CA ALA A 64 3.06 11.19 1.41
C ALA A 64 2.98 12.22 2.55
N GLY A 65 2.03 12.05 3.48
CA GLY A 65 1.89 12.89 4.66
C GLY A 65 2.86 12.53 5.79
N VAL A 66 2.95 13.42 6.76
CA VAL A 66 3.66 13.20 8.04
C VAL A 66 2.91 13.93 9.15
N GLY A 67 2.85 13.31 10.33
CA GLY A 67 2.13 13.86 11.47
C GLY A 67 0.67 14.13 11.15
N ASP A 68 0.15 15.25 11.65
CA ASP A 68 -1.24 15.67 11.47
C ASP A 68 -1.34 16.94 10.59
N HIS A 69 -0.41 17.13 9.66
CA HIS A 69 -0.33 18.34 8.81
C HIS A 69 -1.34 18.38 7.66
N TYR A 70 -1.88 17.22 7.27
CA TYR A 70 -2.75 17.08 6.09
C TYR A 70 -4.00 16.27 6.42
N GLY A 71 -5.11 16.61 5.78
CA GLY A 71 -6.32 15.81 5.83
C GLY A 71 -6.14 14.46 5.15
N PRO A 72 -6.95 13.45 5.53
CA PRO A 72 -6.77 12.06 5.09
C PRO A 72 -6.87 11.88 3.57
N PHE A 73 -7.55 12.76 2.85
CA PHE A 73 -7.74 12.67 1.39
C PHE A 73 -7.30 13.94 0.65
N ASP A 74 -6.55 14.83 1.30
CA ASP A 74 -6.12 16.09 0.67
C ASP A 74 -5.22 15.83 -0.54
N ALA A 75 -4.44 14.74 -0.51
CA ALA A 75 -3.63 14.32 -1.64
C ALA A 75 -4.43 13.79 -2.83
N GLN A 76 -5.73 13.52 -2.66
CA GLN A 76 -6.64 13.20 -3.76
C GLN A 76 -7.36 14.46 -4.26
N THR A 77 -7.85 15.31 -3.36
CA THR A 77 -8.64 16.50 -3.71
C THR A 77 -7.80 17.62 -4.33
N ILE A 78 -6.48 17.66 -4.07
CA ILE A 78 -5.58 18.62 -4.72
C ILE A 78 -5.64 18.56 -6.26
N PHE A 79 -5.88 17.38 -6.84
CA PHE A 79 -5.99 17.19 -8.28
C PHE A 79 -7.26 17.83 -8.88
N GLU A 80 -8.27 18.06 -8.06
CA GLU A 80 -9.53 18.70 -8.45
C GLU A 80 -9.52 20.20 -8.18
N ASN A 81 -8.89 20.60 -7.07
CA ASN A 81 -9.01 21.95 -6.53
C ASN A 81 -7.84 22.87 -6.89
N GLU A 82 -6.63 22.34 -7.07
CA GLU A 82 -5.41 23.16 -7.26
C GLU A 82 -4.63 22.84 -8.53
N VAL A 83 -4.61 21.57 -8.97
CA VAL A 83 -3.89 21.20 -10.20
C VAL A 83 -4.65 21.77 -11.41
N PRO A 84 -3.99 22.55 -12.30
CA PRO A 84 -4.67 23.09 -13.47
C PRO A 84 -5.27 22.00 -14.36
N ALA A 85 -6.50 22.21 -14.83
CA ALA A 85 -7.17 21.28 -15.72
C ALA A 85 -6.32 20.99 -16.96
N GLY A 86 -6.14 19.71 -17.29
CA GLY A 86 -5.34 19.27 -18.43
C GLY A 86 -3.82 19.32 -18.24
N ALA A 87 -3.31 19.70 -17.06
CA ALA A 87 -1.87 19.70 -16.78
C ALA A 87 -1.26 18.28 -16.80
N LEU A 88 -2.05 17.27 -16.45
CA LEU A 88 -1.65 15.87 -16.41
C LEU A 88 -2.59 15.00 -17.25
N LYS A 89 -2.02 14.02 -17.95
CA LYS A 89 -2.72 12.96 -18.68
C LYS A 89 -3.00 11.75 -17.79
N ILE A 90 -2.09 11.47 -16.84
CA ILE A 90 -2.25 10.38 -15.88
C ILE A 90 -3.50 10.59 -15.02
N GLN A 91 -4.26 9.52 -14.80
CA GLN A 91 -5.48 9.55 -13.99
C GLN A 91 -5.19 9.08 -12.56
N ILE A 92 -5.88 9.67 -11.59
CA ILE A 92 -5.74 9.27 -10.20
C ILE A 92 -6.78 8.21 -9.85
N PHE A 93 -6.30 7.05 -9.41
CA PHE A 93 -7.13 6.04 -8.76
C PHE A 93 -7.19 6.37 -7.26
N LYS A 94 -8.32 6.91 -6.81
CA LYS A 94 -8.57 7.30 -5.41
C LYS A 94 -8.84 6.08 -4.56
N ALA A 95 -7.80 5.56 -3.91
CA ALA A 95 -7.91 4.41 -3.02
C ALA A 95 -8.31 4.85 -1.60
N ASP A 96 -8.93 3.93 -0.87
CA ASP A 96 -9.24 4.08 0.55
C ASP A 96 -8.65 2.90 1.34
N HIS A 97 -8.80 2.91 2.66
CA HIS A 97 -8.42 1.82 3.53
C HIS A 97 -9.05 0.51 3.05
N THR A 98 -8.21 -0.48 2.75
CA THR A 98 -8.66 -1.82 2.38
C THR A 98 -8.72 -2.70 3.61
N ALA A 99 -9.82 -3.41 3.78
CA ALA A 99 -9.98 -4.41 4.84
C ALA A 99 -10.63 -5.68 4.28
N TYR A 100 -10.41 -6.80 4.96
CA TYR A 100 -11.09 -8.05 4.64
C TYR A 100 -12.49 -8.04 5.23
N SER A 101 -13.52 -8.11 4.38
CA SER A 101 -14.91 -8.27 4.80
C SER A 101 -15.21 -9.74 5.11
N LYS A 102 -15.69 -10.00 6.34
CA LYS A 102 -16.20 -11.31 6.75
C LYS A 102 -17.54 -11.65 6.08
N LYS A 103 -18.37 -10.63 5.79
CA LYS A 103 -19.66 -10.80 5.10
C LYS A 103 -19.50 -11.22 3.65
N LEU A 104 -18.58 -10.55 2.94
CA LEU A 104 -18.39 -10.73 1.50
C LEU A 104 -17.18 -11.62 1.16
N ASN A 105 -16.46 -12.08 2.18
CA ASN A 105 -15.34 -13.01 2.08
C ASN A 105 -14.26 -12.55 1.07
N LYS A 106 -13.97 -11.25 1.05
CA LYS A 106 -13.00 -10.62 0.14
C LYS A 106 -12.41 -9.34 0.73
N VAL A 107 -11.26 -8.92 0.19
CA VAL A 107 -10.68 -7.59 0.45
C VAL A 107 -11.44 -6.55 -0.36
N MET A 108 -11.75 -5.42 0.26
CA MET A 108 -12.50 -4.33 -0.35
C MET A 108 -12.14 -3.00 0.32
N MET A 109 -12.38 -1.89 -0.38
CA MET A 109 -12.21 -0.57 0.20
C MET A 109 -13.37 -0.28 1.15
N MET A 110 -13.10 0.32 2.31
CA MET A 110 -14.13 0.58 3.30
C MET A 110 -15.25 1.50 2.77
N CYS A 111 -14.92 2.44 1.88
CA CYS A 111 -15.91 3.29 1.21
C CYS A 111 -16.90 2.51 0.31
N GLU A 112 -16.55 1.31 -0.15
CA GLU A 112 -17.43 0.44 -0.94
C GLU A 112 -18.37 -0.42 -0.07
N ALA A 113 -18.31 -0.26 1.25
CA ALA A 113 -18.96 -1.11 2.23
C ALA A 113 -19.84 -0.29 3.22
N PRO A 114 -20.77 0.55 2.75
CA PRO A 114 -21.55 1.45 3.62
C PRO A 114 -22.48 0.71 4.59
N ASP A 115 -22.76 -0.57 4.32
CA ASP A 115 -23.61 -1.48 5.09
C ASP A 115 -22.83 -2.37 6.10
N HIS A 116 -21.51 -2.18 6.19
CA HIS A 116 -20.65 -2.91 7.11
C HIS A 116 -20.45 -2.15 8.42
N THR A 117 -20.42 -2.88 9.53
CA THR A 117 -19.93 -2.36 10.81
C THR A 117 -18.45 -2.71 10.99
N LYS A 118 -17.82 -2.13 12.02
CA LYS A 118 -16.39 -2.37 12.30
C LYS A 118 -16.09 -3.86 12.57
N GLU A 119 -17.06 -4.58 13.14
CA GLU A 119 -16.97 -6.00 13.49
C GLU A 119 -16.98 -6.91 12.26
N ASP A 120 -17.53 -6.44 11.13
CA ASP A 120 -17.56 -7.15 9.86
C ASP A 120 -16.19 -7.20 9.18
N PHE A 121 -15.23 -6.40 9.65
CA PHE A 121 -13.88 -6.34 9.08
C PHE A 121 -12.85 -7.10 9.93
N VAL A 122 -11.87 -7.70 9.25
CA VAL A 122 -10.62 -8.12 9.89
C VAL A 122 -9.61 -6.99 9.73
N LEU A 123 -9.32 -6.32 10.84
CA LEU A 123 -8.32 -5.25 10.92
C LEU A 123 -7.12 -5.76 11.71
N LEU A 124 -5.94 -5.76 11.09
CA LEU A 124 -4.68 -6.03 11.77
C LEU A 124 -3.79 -4.78 11.70
N SER A 125 -3.40 -4.28 12.88
CA SER A 125 -2.43 -3.18 12.93
C SER A 125 -1.06 -3.66 12.49
N GLY A 126 -0.28 -2.80 11.83
CA GLY A 126 1.09 -3.14 11.40
C GLY A 126 1.99 -3.59 12.57
N THR A 127 1.77 -3.03 13.77
CA THR A 127 2.46 -3.47 14.99
C THR A 127 2.14 -4.92 15.34
N LYS A 128 0.87 -5.31 15.30
CA LYS A 128 0.44 -6.69 15.57
C LYS A 128 0.97 -7.65 14.50
N VAL A 129 0.97 -7.25 13.22
CA VAL A 129 1.55 -8.05 12.13
C VAL A 129 3.03 -8.32 12.39
N ARG A 130 3.82 -7.29 12.69
CA ARG A 130 5.26 -7.45 12.97
C ARG A 130 5.52 -8.33 14.19
N GLU A 131 4.72 -8.19 15.25
CA GLU A 131 4.83 -9.02 16.45
C GLU A 131 4.52 -10.50 16.16
N MET A 132 3.50 -10.80 15.34
CA MET A 132 3.19 -12.17 14.94
C MET A 132 4.35 -12.76 14.13
N LEU A 133 4.82 -12.03 13.12
CA LEU A 133 5.92 -12.47 12.26
C LEU A 133 7.21 -12.70 13.06
N SER A 134 7.52 -11.84 14.04
CA SER A 134 8.71 -12.01 14.88
C SER A 134 8.63 -13.21 15.83
N LYS A 135 7.42 -13.63 16.20
CA LYS A 135 7.16 -14.86 16.97
C LYS A 135 7.10 -16.12 16.10
N GLY A 136 7.31 -16.01 14.79
CA GLY A 136 7.14 -17.11 13.85
C GLY A 136 5.69 -17.52 13.61
N ILE A 137 4.74 -16.64 13.95
CA ILE A 137 3.31 -16.86 13.78
C ILE A 137 2.86 -16.17 12.49
N ALA A 138 2.35 -16.94 11.53
CA ALA A 138 1.78 -16.38 10.31
C ALA A 138 0.49 -15.59 10.62
N PRO A 139 0.33 -14.36 10.07
CA PRO A 139 -0.95 -13.67 10.10
C PRO A 139 -2.05 -14.48 9.40
N PRO A 140 -3.34 -14.18 9.66
CA PRO A 140 -4.44 -14.84 8.98
C PRO A 140 -4.30 -14.78 7.45
N LYS A 141 -4.73 -15.83 6.74
CA LYS A 141 -4.63 -15.93 5.26
C LYS A 141 -5.43 -14.84 4.55
N GLU A 142 -6.43 -14.31 5.23
CA GLU A 142 -7.25 -13.17 4.83
C GLU A 142 -6.44 -11.87 4.72
N PHE A 143 -5.29 -11.82 5.42
CA PHE A 143 -4.40 -10.66 5.52
C PHE A 143 -3.05 -10.91 4.84
N SER A 144 -2.43 -12.07 5.05
CA SER A 144 -1.09 -12.36 4.55
C SER A 144 -1.06 -13.66 3.75
N ARG A 145 -0.37 -13.62 2.60
CA ARG A 145 -0.11 -14.81 1.79
C ARG A 145 0.94 -15.68 2.49
N PRO A 146 0.71 -17.00 2.67
CA PRO A 146 1.61 -17.86 3.44
C PRO A 146 3.08 -17.80 2.98
N GLU A 147 3.31 -17.79 1.67
CA GLU A 147 4.65 -17.79 1.06
C GLU A 147 5.36 -16.45 1.25
N VAL A 148 4.61 -15.35 1.37
CA VAL A 148 5.15 -14.03 1.69
C VAL A 148 5.44 -13.94 3.19
N ALA A 149 4.53 -14.46 4.03
CA ALA A 149 4.70 -14.49 5.48
C ALA A 149 5.94 -15.30 5.87
N GLU A 150 6.20 -16.42 5.20
CA GLU A 150 7.37 -17.28 5.44
C GLU A 150 8.68 -16.51 5.25
N ILE A 151 8.83 -15.77 4.14
CA ILE A 151 10.02 -14.93 3.89
C ILE A 151 10.25 -13.94 5.02
N LEU A 152 9.19 -13.28 5.48
CA LEU A 152 9.26 -12.28 6.55
C LEU A 152 9.56 -12.92 7.90
N ILE A 153 8.95 -14.06 8.22
CA ILE A 153 9.20 -14.84 9.44
C ILE A 153 10.66 -15.29 9.48
N SER A 154 11.17 -15.88 8.39
CA SER A 154 12.57 -16.32 8.32
C SER A 154 13.54 -15.15 8.57
N TYR A 155 13.26 -13.98 8.02
CA TYR A 155 14.03 -12.78 8.31
C TYR A 155 13.97 -12.40 9.80
N TYR A 156 12.78 -12.26 10.38
CA TYR A 156 12.67 -11.86 11.78
C TYR A 156 13.32 -12.87 12.75
N GLN A 157 13.20 -14.18 12.46
CA GLN A 157 13.85 -15.22 13.27
C GLN A 157 15.39 -15.20 13.14
N SER A 158 15.93 -14.74 12.01
CA SER A 158 17.38 -14.62 11.82
C SER A 158 18.02 -13.52 12.68
N ILE A 159 17.27 -12.46 13.02
CA ILE A 159 17.73 -11.32 13.82
C ILE A 159 17.31 -11.38 15.29
N ALA A 160 16.42 -12.30 15.65
CA ALA A 160 15.96 -12.50 17.03
C ALA A 160 16.92 -13.37 17.87
N LYS A 161 18.11 -13.67 17.33
CA LYS A 161 19.19 -14.39 18.02
C LYS A 161 20.03 -13.46 18.88
#